data_AF-C6RD08-F1
#
_entry.id   AF-C6RD08-F1
#
_cell.length_a   1.000
_cell.length_b   1.000
_cell.length_c   1.000
_cell.angle_alpha   90.00
_cell.angle_beta   90.00
_cell.angle_gamma   90.00
#
_symmetry.space_group_name_H-M   'P 1'
#
loop_
_entity.id
_entity.type
_entity.pdbx_description
1 polymer ?
#
loop_
_entity_poly.entity_id
_entity_poly.type
_entity_poly.pdbx_seq_one_letter_code
_entity_poly.pdbx_strand_id
1 'polypeptide(L)'
;MTTRNVSLISTTDKEDSTVTYGALGAYDPQNEYNTWPLTPGNNYYLPRYQPNDVTISATGQKILNVGKINAVGDVNLTAHITQAESATTFGTGIHNAPHPSSYWASLNKKVPLHIAGKSVTINHTAADGIDDGVLNLRGWGWANQGDFTINASGYKTLNGFSESGMSITSYGDNGSIVLNTNATVAGSTAKFGDHSTGGGVQLRAKNLNINATAANGITDSEVSYGNFYGYKASGKATIKAVNQKSVDIGWLRGFNSADDSKKMDVDINLSTNISDATVSIGIRDTGLSYGIGHRIDTTPDEMAKNVKLNATGQKTFKIKDIGAVGDVDVNIKGSGLHSTAEFRGSIIGKNVNINLNDLSNASFAYGITANENLTIKSGTNNYLQSITFSTSEGLSGKNVDLDFSNVIAPIYFYNVTAQDSLSFKGYAGDEVSTLRSIIFNSTATDFTANIINAKGHLNGNPANSTIKTLILKGGVTNPASIEAAGNNTDFTVMTGGLSKLQTLDLSNYVNASGKTIATVAATNIDIASIKGSATKDVL
;
A
#
# COMPACT_ATOMS: atom_id res chain seq x y z
N MET A 1 39.81 -8.97 22.90
CA MET A 1 39.96 -9.72 21.63
C MET A 1 40.32 -8.74 20.55
N THR A 2 41.38 -8.98 19.78
CA THR A 2 41.74 -8.16 18.61
C THR A 2 40.87 -8.57 17.43
N THR A 3 39.80 -7.83 17.19
CA THR A 3 38.94 -8.03 16.02
C THR A 3 39.65 -7.45 14.79
N ARG A 4 39.78 -8.24 13.72
CA ARG A 4 40.46 -7.85 12.47
C ARG A 4 39.44 -7.62 11.38
N ASN A 5 39.78 -6.78 10.39
CA ASN A 5 39.01 -6.70 9.16
C ASN A 5 39.22 -7.97 8.34
N VAL A 6 38.17 -8.42 7.66
CA VAL A 6 38.23 -9.50 6.68
C VAL A 6 37.97 -8.90 5.31
N SER A 7 38.91 -9.07 4.39
CA SER A 7 38.78 -8.67 2.99
C SER A 7 39.09 -9.87 2.10
N LEU A 8 38.12 -10.30 1.31
CA LEU A 8 38.24 -11.43 0.40
C LEU A 8 37.97 -10.95 -1.02
N ILE A 9 38.94 -11.15 -1.90
CA ILE A 9 38.83 -10.77 -3.31
C ILE A 9 39.03 -12.02 -4.15
N SER A 10 38.14 -12.27 -5.10
CA SER A 10 38.29 -13.33 -6.08
C SER A 10 37.93 -12.82 -7.46
N THR A 11 38.89 -12.86 -8.38
CA THR A 11 38.69 -12.56 -9.79
C THR A 11 39.13 -13.78 -10.59
N THR A 12 38.28 -14.24 -11.48
CA THR A 12 38.57 -15.39 -12.35
C THR A 12 37.87 -15.20 -13.68
N ASP A 13 38.56 -15.59 -14.74
CA ASP A 13 38.06 -15.72 -16.11
C ASP A 13 37.83 -17.19 -16.50
N LYS A 14 38.19 -18.12 -15.61
CA LYS A 14 38.03 -19.56 -15.84
C LYS A 14 36.56 -19.96 -15.84
N GLU A 15 36.16 -20.63 -16.91
CA GLU A 15 34.88 -21.33 -17.04
C GLU A 15 34.65 -22.29 -15.86
N ASP A 16 33.40 -22.41 -15.42
CA ASP A 16 32.95 -23.32 -14.36
C ASP A 16 33.63 -23.16 -12.99
N SER A 17 34.32 -22.05 -12.78
CA SER A 17 35.00 -21.77 -11.52
C SER A 17 34.02 -21.64 -10.35
N THR A 18 34.30 -22.39 -9.27
CA THR A 18 33.55 -22.36 -8.03
C THR A 18 34.40 -21.78 -6.90
N VAL A 19 33.86 -20.80 -6.18
CA VAL A 19 34.49 -20.20 -4.99
C VAL A 19 33.56 -20.36 -3.80
N THR A 20 34.10 -20.88 -2.72
CA THR A 20 33.38 -21.04 -1.45
C THR A 20 34.13 -20.36 -0.32
N TYR A 21 33.46 -19.44 0.37
CA TYR A 21 33.89 -18.88 1.64
C TYR A 21 33.01 -19.45 2.75
N GLY A 22 33.65 -19.98 3.80
CA GLY A 22 32.95 -20.51 4.97
C GLY A 22 32.28 -19.43 5.82
N ALA A 23 31.90 -19.78 7.05
CA ALA A 23 31.35 -18.82 8.01
C ALA A 23 32.39 -17.73 8.37
N LEU A 24 31.98 -16.47 8.29
CA LEU A 24 32.79 -15.31 8.66
C LEU A 24 32.22 -14.71 9.95
N GLY A 25 32.85 -15.06 11.06
CA GLY A 25 32.39 -14.68 12.39
C GLY A 25 31.47 -15.73 13.04
N ALA A 26 31.48 -15.75 14.37
CA ALA A 26 30.65 -16.61 15.19
C ALA A 26 29.47 -15.83 15.78
N TYR A 27 28.26 -16.34 15.60
CA TYR A 27 27.07 -15.96 16.36
C TYR A 27 26.41 -17.26 16.80
N ASP A 28 26.15 -17.38 18.10
CA ASP A 28 25.28 -18.39 18.70
C ASP A 28 24.23 -17.63 19.54
N PRO A 29 22.96 -17.59 19.12
CA PRO A 29 21.91 -16.85 19.82
C PRO A 29 21.45 -17.45 21.15
N GLN A 30 21.99 -18.60 21.58
CA GLN A 30 21.73 -19.14 22.92
C GLN A 30 22.90 -18.87 23.86
N ASN A 31 22.71 -17.88 24.75
CA ASN A 31 23.56 -17.47 25.88
C ASN A 31 24.66 -18.50 26.25
N GLU A 32 25.93 -18.15 26.16
CA GLU A 32 26.61 -17.23 27.08
C GLU A 32 26.32 -17.57 28.55
N TYR A 33 27.14 -18.42 29.16
CA TYR A 33 27.25 -18.63 30.61
C TYR A 33 25.95 -19.01 31.36
N ASN A 34 25.64 -20.31 31.46
CA ASN A 34 24.96 -20.84 32.65
C ASN A 34 25.42 -22.29 32.89
N THR A 35 26.56 -22.47 33.57
CA THR A 35 26.73 -22.80 35.00
C THR A 35 26.82 -24.31 35.22
N TRP A 36 27.69 -24.67 36.17
CA TRP A 36 28.17 -26.00 36.55
C TRP A 36 29.45 -26.45 35.84
N PRO A 37 30.58 -26.59 36.58
CA PRO A 37 31.76 -27.24 36.06
C PRO A 37 31.47 -28.74 35.99
N LEU A 38 30.89 -29.21 34.89
CA LEU A 38 30.79 -30.63 34.65
C LEU A 38 32.06 -31.07 33.93
N THR A 39 33.02 -31.51 34.74
CA THR A 39 34.27 -32.22 34.41
C THR A 39 35.35 -31.45 33.62
N PRO A 40 36.61 -31.46 34.08
CA PRO A 40 37.74 -31.02 33.28
C PRO A 40 37.84 -31.89 32.01
N GLY A 41 37.62 -31.32 30.83
CA GLY A 41 37.86 -32.02 29.57
C GLY A 41 36.92 -31.71 28.39
N ASN A 42 35.80 -31.00 28.59
CA ASN A 42 34.89 -30.70 27.48
C ASN A 42 34.46 -29.22 27.44
N ASN A 43 35.45 -28.37 27.18
CA ASN A 43 35.30 -26.93 27.04
C ASN A 43 35.03 -26.56 25.57
N TYR A 44 33.79 -26.69 25.08
CA TYR A 44 33.39 -26.03 23.83
C TYR A 44 33.12 -24.53 24.08
N TYR A 45 34.16 -23.79 24.41
CA TYR A 45 34.14 -22.33 24.26
C TYR A 45 34.22 -22.03 22.77
N LEU A 46 33.09 -21.72 22.12
CA LEU A 46 33.15 -21.06 20.82
C LEU A 46 33.58 -19.61 21.08
N PRO A 47 34.79 -19.19 20.66
CA PRO A 47 35.21 -17.81 20.84
C PRO A 47 34.23 -16.90 20.08
N ARG A 48 33.80 -15.79 20.70
CA ARG A 48 33.08 -14.73 20.00
C ARG A 48 34.04 -14.00 19.07
N TYR A 49 34.40 -14.63 17.97
CA TYR A 49 35.15 -13.98 16.92
C TYR A 49 34.15 -13.29 16.01
N GLN A 50 34.08 -11.97 16.08
CA GLN A 50 33.43 -11.15 15.06
C GLN A 50 34.54 -10.32 14.40
N PRO A 51 34.70 -10.37 13.07
CA PRO A 51 35.51 -9.38 12.38
C PRO A 51 34.98 -7.97 12.63
N ASN A 52 35.87 -6.98 12.50
CA ASN A 52 35.48 -5.56 12.51
C ASN A 52 34.65 -5.30 11.26
N ASP A 53 35.27 -5.17 10.10
CA ASP A 53 34.57 -5.05 8.83
C ASP A 53 34.73 -6.33 7.99
N VAL A 54 33.73 -6.66 7.19
CA VAL A 54 33.78 -7.75 6.19
C VAL A 54 33.57 -7.15 4.82
N THR A 55 34.54 -7.32 3.93
CA THR A 55 34.42 -6.95 2.52
C THR A 55 34.66 -8.17 1.64
N ILE A 56 33.73 -8.47 0.74
CA ILE A 56 33.87 -9.50 -0.29
C ILE A 56 33.69 -8.83 -1.65
N SER A 57 34.65 -9.06 -2.55
CA SER A 57 34.56 -8.66 -3.96
C SER A 57 34.84 -9.86 -4.85
N ALA A 58 33.84 -10.28 -5.61
CA ALA A 58 33.90 -11.47 -6.44
C ALA A 58 33.54 -11.12 -7.89
N THR A 59 34.37 -11.53 -8.83
CA THR A 59 34.17 -11.28 -10.26
C THR A 59 34.46 -12.54 -11.07
N GLY A 60 33.46 -12.95 -11.85
CA GLY A 60 33.56 -13.94 -12.90
C GLY A 60 33.43 -15.40 -12.48
N GLN A 61 33.03 -15.71 -11.25
CA GLN A 61 32.76 -17.09 -10.83
C GLN A 61 31.48 -17.65 -11.48
N LYS A 62 31.49 -18.93 -11.86
CA LYS A 62 30.26 -19.67 -12.18
C LYS A 62 29.43 -19.85 -10.92
N ILE A 63 30.07 -20.26 -9.81
CA ILE A 63 29.39 -20.43 -8.52
C ILE A 63 30.16 -19.68 -7.44
N LEU A 64 29.48 -18.77 -6.74
CA LEU A 64 29.97 -18.14 -5.51
C LEU A 64 29.09 -18.53 -4.34
N ASN A 65 29.68 -19.15 -3.32
CA ASN A 65 29.01 -19.55 -2.09
C ASN A 65 29.69 -18.90 -0.90
N VAL A 66 28.96 -18.08 -0.15
CA VAL A 66 29.46 -17.47 1.08
C VAL A 66 28.58 -17.88 2.23
N GLY A 67 29.18 -18.46 3.28
CA GLY A 67 28.50 -18.85 4.51
C GLY A 67 27.90 -17.68 5.29
N LYS A 68 27.46 -17.95 6.52
CA LYS A 68 26.96 -16.90 7.43
C LYS A 68 28.03 -15.83 7.68
N ILE A 69 27.59 -14.59 7.85
CA ILE A 69 28.47 -13.43 8.10
C ILE A 69 27.97 -12.72 9.35
N ASN A 70 28.85 -12.51 10.33
CA ASN A 70 28.56 -11.73 11.54
C ASN A 70 29.75 -10.83 11.88
N ALA A 71 29.64 -9.54 11.54
CA ALA A 71 30.66 -8.53 11.80
C ALA A 71 30.19 -7.52 12.86
N VAL A 72 31.14 -6.89 13.57
CA VAL A 72 30.85 -5.78 14.50
C VAL A 72 30.62 -4.47 13.74
N GLY A 73 31.42 -4.25 12.71
CA GLY A 73 31.40 -3.11 11.77
C GLY A 73 30.65 -3.46 10.49
N ASP A 74 31.03 -2.82 9.39
CA ASP A 74 30.25 -2.86 8.16
C ASP A 74 30.50 -4.13 7.34
N VAL A 75 29.45 -4.61 6.67
CA VAL A 75 29.51 -5.75 5.74
C VAL A 75 29.24 -5.25 4.32
N ASN A 76 30.22 -5.40 3.44
CA ASN A 76 30.14 -4.98 2.04
C ASN A 76 30.40 -6.18 1.11
N LEU A 77 29.36 -6.63 0.41
CA LEU A 77 29.41 -7.82 -0.45
C LEU A 77 29.19 -7.38 -1.89
N THR A 78 30.10 -7.70 -2.79
CA THR A 78 29.99 -7.35 -4.21
C THR A 78 30.24 -8.58 -5.07
N ALA A 79 29.32 -8.85 -6.00
CA ALA A 79 29.45 -9.89 -7.00
C ALA A 79 29.20 -9.32 -8.40
N HIS A 80 30.07 -9.69 -9.35
CA HIS A 80 29.90 -9.43 -10.78
C HIS A 80 30.01 -10.75 -11.53
N ILE A 81 28.91 -11.24 -12.08
CA ILE A 81 28.91 -12.49 -12.86
C ILE A 81 29.27 -12.20 -14.32
N THR A 82 30.07 -13.08 -14.92
CA THR A 82 30.52 -12.93 -16.32
C THR A 82 30.27 -14.18 -17.16
N GLN A 83 29.62 -15.19 -16.59
CA GLN A 83 29.37 -16.48 -17.23
C GLN A 83 27.86 -16.77 -17.22
N ALA A 84 27.39 -17.50 -18.23
CA ALA A 84 26.03 -18.02 -18.25
C ALA A 84 25.81 -19.00 -17.09
N GLU A 85 24.57 -19.11 -16.65
CA GLU A 85 24.06 -19.92 -15.53
C GLU A 85 24.83 -19.70 -14.22
N SER A 86 25.42 -18.52 -14.06
CA SER A 86 26.14 -18.18 -12.84
C SER A 86 25.18 -18.01 -11.65
N ALA A 87 25.59 -18.54 -10.50
CA ALA A 87 24.84 -18.43 -9.26
C ALA A 87 25.71 -17.85 -8.14
N THR A 88 25.25 -16.74 -7.55
CA THR A 88 25.84 -16.15 -6.34
C THR A 88 24.91 -16.38 -5.16
N THR A 89 25.45 -16.94 -4.07
CA THR A 89 24.73 -17.11 -2.82
C THR A 89 25.49 -16.51 -1.65
N PHE A 90 24.88 -15.54 -0.97
CA PHE A 90 25.33 -15.05 0.33
C PHE A 90 24.45 -15.62 1.45
N GLY A 91 25.07 -16.08 2.53
CA GLY A 91 24.37 -16.71 3.66
C GLY A 91 24.07 -18.21 3.44
N THR A 92 24.93 -18.95 2.74
CA THR A 92 24.74 -20.37 2.42
C THR A 92 24.60 -21.24 3.68
N GLY A 93 23.65 -22.17 3.66
CA GLY A 93 23.37 -23.16 4.72
C GLY A 93 21.90 -23.58 4.71
N ILE A 94 21.48 -24.42 5.66
CA ILE A 94 20.06 -24.75 5.88
C ILE A 94 19.49 -23.76 6.90
N HIS A 95 18.61 -22.85 6.45
CA HIS A 95 17.82 -22.02 7.36
C HIS A 95 16.91 -22.93 8.18
N ASN A 96 16.79 -22.66 9.48
CA ASN A 96 16.10 -23.53 10.43
C ASN A 96 16.75 -24.91 10.67
N ALA A 97 18.04 -25.09 10.37
CA ALA A 97 18.78 -26.28 10.77
C ALA A 97 18.72 -26.47 12.31
N PRO A 98 18.61 -27.72 12.80
CA PRO A 98 18.83 -28.02 14.21
C PRO A 98 20.17 -27.43 14.66
N HIS A 99 20.22 -26.96 15.90
CA HIS A 99 21.44 -26.44 16.46
C HIS A 99 22.58 -27.49 16.34
N PRO A 100 23.82 -27.11 15.98
CA PRO A 100 24.91 -28.08 15.80
C PRO A 100 25.29 -28.83 17.10
N SER A 101 24.92 -28.29 18.27
CA SER A 101 24.92 -29.03 19.53
C SER A 101 23.68 -29.91 19.64
N SER A 102 23.90 -31.20 19.86
CA SER A 102 22.85 -32.21 20.08
C SER A 102 21.92 -31.87 21.25
N TYR A 103 22.41 -31.19 22.29
CA TYR A 103 21.60 -30.71 23.41
C TYR A 103 20.55 -29.69 22.94
N TRP A 104 20.99 -28.64 22.26
CA TRP A 104 20.11 -27.59 21.78
C TRP A 104 19.20 -28.08 20.64
N ALA A 105 19.69 -28.97 19.79
CA ALA A 105 18.87 -29.67 18.80
C ALA A 105 17.75 -30.49 19.45
N SER A 106 18.03 -31.20 20.56
CA SER A 106 17.02 -31.98 21.30
C SER A 106 15.92 -31.11 21.92
N LEU A 107 16.19 -29.82 22.14
CA LEU A 107 15.23 -28.81 22.60
C LEU A 107 14.53 -28.08 21.44
N ASN A 108 14.59 -28.63 20.22
CA ASN A 108 14.09 -28.04 18.98
C ASN A 108 14.61 -26.62 18.71
N LYS A 109 15.84 -26.32 19.17
CA LYS A 109 16.48 -25.02 18.93
C LYS A 109 17.18 -25.06 17.58
N LYS A 110 17.04 -23.96 16.85
CA LYS A 110 17.52 -23.79 15.47
C LYS A 110 18.51 -22.63 15.41
N VAL A 111 19.56 -22.76 14.60
CA VAL A 111 20.49 -21.65 14.35
C VAL A 111 19.98 -20.83 13.17
N PRO A 112 19.67 -19.54 13.37
CA PRO A 112 19.36 -18.65 12.26
C PRO A 112 20.64 -18.37 11.47
N LEU A 113 20.63 -18.71 10.18
CA LEU A 113 21.61 -18.18 9.22
C LEU A 113 21.40 -16.67 9.12
N HIS A 114 22.48 -15.90 9.01
CA HIS A 114 22.37 -14.45 8.89
C HIS A 114 23.53 -13.83 8.11
N ILE A 115 23.23 -12.66 7.56
CA ILE A 115 24.18 -11.68 7.06
C ILE A 115 24.01 -10.47 7.97
N ALA A 116 24.94 -10.28 8.90
CA ALA A 116 24.82 -9.30 9.98
C ALA A 116 26.06 -8.40 10.12
N GLY A 117 25.81 -7.11 10.32
CA GLY A 117 26.84 -6.09 10.55
C GLY A 117 26.26 -4.83 11.21
N LYS A 118 27.11 -3.82 11.43
CA LYS A 118 26.69 -2.46 11.78
C LYS A 118 25.76 -1.91 10.69
N SER A 119 26.25 -1.91 9.45
CA SER A 119 25.51 -1.67 8.22
C SER A 119 25.81 -2.81 7.25
N VAL A 120 24.89 -3.11 6.34
CA VAL A 120 25.07 -4.17 5.33
C VAL A 120 24.79 -3.59 3.96
N THR A 121 25.73 -3.76 3.03
CA THR A 121 25.57 -3.40 1.62
C THR A 121 25.88 -4.60 0.75
N ILE A 122 24.94 -4.95 -0.13
CA ILE A 122 25.09 -6.04 -1.10
C ILE A 122 24.94 -5.47 -2.50
N ASN A 123 25.95 -5.64 -3.34
CA ASN A 123 25.98 -5.21 -4.73
C ASN A 123 26.05 -6.41 -5.65
N HIS A 124 25.23 -6.43 -6.69
CA HIS A 124 25.23 -7.45 -7.72
C HIS A 124 25.05 -6.84 -9.10
N THR A 125 25.86 -7.30 -10.04
CA THR A 125 25.78 -6.93 -11.45
C THR A 125 26.14 -8.15 -12.31
N ALA A 126 25.81 -8.09 -13.59
CA ALA A 126 26.24 -9.08 -14.58
C ALA A 126 26.92 -8.37 -15.76
N ALA A 127 27.80 -9.08 -16.45
CA ALA A 127 28.35 -8.65 -17.72
C ALA A 127 27.26 -8.62 -18.80
N ASP A 128 27.50 -7.85 -19.86
CA ASP A 128 26.61 -7.80 -21.01
C ASP A 128 26.47 -9.20 -21.65
N GLY A 129 25.25 -9.54 -22.05
CA GLY A 129 24.93 -10.84 -22.64
C GLY A 129 24.63 -11.96 -21.65
N ILE A 130 24.75 -11.72 -20.33
CA ILE A 130 24.32 -12.68 -19.30
C ILE A 130 22.84 -12.47 -18.99
N ASP A 131 22.00 -13.48 -19.25
CA ASP A 131 20.53 -13.40 -19.18
C ASP A 131 19.88 -14.44 -18.25
N ASP A 132 20.68 -15.18 -17.49
CA ASP A 132 20.23 -16.30 -16.65
C ASP A 132 20.81 -16.28 -15.23
N GLY A 133 21.51 -15.20 -14.86
CA GLY A 133 22.17 -15.06 -13.57
C GLY A 133 21.24 -15.14 -12.35
N VAL A 134 21.68 -15.84 -11.32
CA VAL A 134 20.93 -16.03 -10.07
C VAL A 134 21.65 -15.41 -8.88
N LEU A 135 20.93 -14.58 -8.12
CA LEU A 135 21.36 -14.08 -6.82
C LEU A 135 20.45 -14.62 -5.70
N ASN A 136 21.05 -15.31 -4.75
CA ASN A 136 20.39 -15.82 -3.55
C ASN A 136 20.95 -15.14 -2.30
N LEU A 137 20.06 -14.53 -1.51
CA LEU A 137 20.36 -14.01 -0.18
C LEU A 137 19.56 -14.85 0.81
N ARG A 138 20.28 -15.61 1.65
CA ARG A 138 19.67 -16.58 2.55
C ARG A 138 19.85 -16.20 4.01
N GLY A 139 18.92 -16.66 4.83
CA GLY A 139 18.93 -16.45 6.27
C GLY A 139 18.15 -15.21 6.70
N TRP A 140 18.68 -14.51 7.70
CA TRP A 140 18.20 -13.22 8.18
C TRP A 140 19.20 -12.12 7.81
N GLY A 141 18.74 -11.06 7.17
CA GLY A 141 19.55 -9.87 6.93
C GLY A 141 19.46 -8.91 8.11
N TRP A 142 20.56 -8.58 8.77
CA TRP A 142 20.57 -7.73 9.96
C TRP A 142 21.56 -6.58 9.88
N ALA A 143 21.05 -5.35 9.96
CA ALA A 143 21.85 -4.15 10.23
C ALA A 143 21.57 -3.69 11.67
N ASN A 144 22.60 -3.74 12.52
CA ASN A 144 22.45 -3.47 13.95
C ASN A 144 22.30 -1.98 14.29
N GLN A 145 22.83 -1.09 13.44
CA GLN A 145 22.84 0.36 13.68
C GLN A 145 22.55 1.19 12.43
N GLY A 146 23.05 0.77 11.27
CA GLY A 146 22.93 1.47 10.01
C GLY A 146 21.88 0.85 9.10
N ASP A 147 22.06 1.06 7.80
CA ASP A 147 21.14 0.61 6.77
C ASP A 147 21.43 -0.83 6.32
N PHE A 148 20.39 -1.48 5.81
CA PHE A 148 20.50 -2.72 5.06
C PHE A 148 20.18 -2.42 3.59
N THR A 149 21.21 -2.42 2.75
CA THR A 149 21.14 -2.00 1.35
C THR A 149 21.41 -3.16 0.40
N ILE A 150 20.54 -3.32 -0.60
CA ILE A 150 20.74 -4.24 -1.73
C ILE A 150 20.65 -3.43 -3.02
N ASN A 151 21.71 -3.49 -3.82
CA ASN A 151 21.79 -2.92 -5.16
C ASN A 151 22.00 -4.07 -6.16
N ALA A 152 21.00 -4.40 -6.95
CA ALA A 152 21.07 -5.53 -7.88
C ALA A 152 20.65 -5.13 -9.29
N SER A 153 21.47 -5.51 -10.28
CA SER A 153 21.14 -5.49 -11.71
C SER A 153 21.67 -6.76 -12.38
N GLY A 154 21.27 -7.00 -13.63
CA GLY A 154 21.78 -8.14 -14.41
C GLY A 154 21.33 -9.52 -13.92
N TYR A 155 20.31 -9.59 -13.08
CA TYR A 155 19.79 -10.86 -12.56
C TYR A 155 18.61 -11.36 -13.40
N LYS A 156 18.55 -12.67 -13.62
CA LYS A 156 17.31 -13.37 -14.00
C LYS A 156 16.45 -13.65 -12.79
N THR A 157 17.06 -14.12 -11.71
CA THR A 157 16.38 -14.41 -10.45
C THR A 157 17.11 -13.78 -9.27
N LEU A 158 16.38 -13.01 -8.47
CA LEU A 158 16.83 -12.48 -7.19
C LEU A 158 15.93 -12.98 -6.06
N ASN A 159 16.46 -13.88 -5.24
CA ASN A 159 15.82 -14.37 -4.03
C ASN A 159 16.40 -13.63 -2.82
N GLY A 160 15.81 -12.48 -2.48
CA GLY A 160 16.23 -11.62 -1.39
C GLY A 160 15.59 -12.02 -0.05
N PHE A 161 16.09 -13.05 0.62
CA PHE A 161 15.53 -13.52 1.90
C PHE A 161 14.04 -13.92 1.78
N SER A 162 13.69 -14.58 0.68
CA SER A 162 12.31 -14.89 0.30
C SER A 162 11.82 -16.29 0.68
N GLU A 163 12.68 -17.12 1.27
CA GLU A 163 12.30 -18.46 1.75
C GLU A 163 11.51 -18.37 3.07
N SER A 164 10.81 -19.44 3.42
CA SER A 164 9.92 -19.46 4.59
C SER A 164 10.66 -19.10 5.89
N GLY A 165 10.13 -18.12 6.62
CA GLY A 165 10.70 -17.63 7.88
C GLY A 165 11.92 -16.72 7.75
N MET A 166 12.28 -16.28 6.54
CA MET A 166 13.36 -15.32 6.30
C MET A 166 12.88 -13.86 6.42
N SER A 167 13.79 -12.98 6.83
CA SER A 167 13.49 -11.57 7.10
C SER A 167 14.72 -10.68 6.95
N ILE A 168 14.47 -9.38 6.79
CA ILE A 168 15.45 -8.31 6.79
C ILE A 168 15.08 -7.37 7.94
N THR A 169 16.07 -6.99 8.76
CA THR A 169 15.88 -6.04 9.85
C THR A 169 17.01 -5.01 9.90
N SER A 170 16.65 -3.75 10.09
CA SER A 170 17.57 -2.66 10.42
C SER A 170 17.12 -2.00 11.72
N TYR A 171 17.98 -2.07 12.75
CA TYR A 171 17.66 -1.63 14.13
C TYR A 171 18.07 -0.20 14.45
N GLY A 172 18.76 0.49 13.54
CA GLY A 172 19.23 1.85 13.73
C GLY A 172 18.14 2.85 14.09
N ASP A 173 18.48 3.90 14.85
CA ASP A 173 17.56 5.02 15.14
C ASP A 173 17.11 5.77 13.87
N ASN A 174 17.91 5.68 12.80
CA ASN A 174 17.57 6.08 11.42
C ASN A 174 17.72 4.93 10.43
N GLY A 175 17.78 3.69 10.93
CA GLY A 175 18.05 2.51 10.13
C GLY A 175 16.98 2.27 9.06
N SER A 176 17.44 2.08 7.84
CA SER A 176 16.61 1.92 6.66
C SER A 176 16.86 0.57 5.98
N ILE A 177 15.82 0.00 5.40
CA ILE A 177 15.96 -1.05 4.38
C ILE A 177 15.92 -0.34 3.01
N VAL A 178 16.95 -0.54 2.20
CA VAL A 178 17.10 0.08 0.87
C VAL A 178 17.22 -1.03 -0.18
N LEU A 179 16.23 -1.13 -1.06
CA LEU A 179 16.15 -2.16 -2.10
C LEU A 179 16.16 -1.48 -3.48
N ASN A 180 17.32 -1.48 -4.12
CA ASN A 180 17.51 -0.96 -5.47
C ASN A 180 17.65 -2.13 -6.44
N THR A 181 16.72 -2.24 -7.37
CA THR A 181 16.69 -3.32 -8.36
C THR A 181 16.52 -2.75 -9.76
N ASN A 182 17.34 -3.22 -10.69
CA ASN A 182 17.24 -2.88 -12.10
C ASN A 182 17.19 -4.16 -12.94
N ALA A 183 16.00 -4.56 -13.39
CA ALA A 183 15.81 -5.68 -14.29
C ALA A 183 16.31 -5.32 -15.69
N THR A 184 17.39 -5.94 -16.13
CA THR A 184 18.00 -5.71 -17.47
C THR A 184 17.81 -6.91 -18.39
N VAL A 185 17.10 -7.93 -17.92
CA VAL A 185 16.98 -9.25 -18.54
C VAL A 185 15.50 -9.61 -18.66
N ALA A 186 15.12 -10.28 -19.74
CA ALA A 186 13.73 -10.72 -19.94
C ALA A 186 13.35 -11.74 -18.86
N GLY A 187 12.12 -11.66 -18.35
CA GLY A 187 11.59 -12.53 -17.31
C GLY A 187 12.32 -12.44 -15.97
N SER A 188 12.98 -11.31 -15.69
CA SER A 188 13.63 -11.08 -14.40
C SER A 188 12.61 -11.08 -13.27
N THR A 189 12.91 -11.81 -12.20
CA THR A 189 12.10 -11.81 -10.98
C THR A 189 12.95 -11.39 -9.78
N ALA A 190 12.41 -10.53 -8.92
CA ALA A 190 13.00 -10.21 -7.63
C ALA A 190 11.97 -10.34 -6.51
N LYS A 191 12.31 -11.10 -5.47
CA LYS A 191 11.42 -11.33 -4.33
C LYS A 191 12.16 -11.00 -3.04
N PHE A 192 11.56 -10.18 -2.19
CA PHE A 192 12.15 -9.78 -0.91
C PHE A 192 11.27 -10.18 0.27
N GLY A 193 11.82 -10.93 1.22
CA GLY A 193 11.07 -11.41 2.37
C GLY A 193 10.14 -12.59 2.06
N ASP A 194 9.82 -13.36 3.09
CA ASP A 194 8.90 -14.51 3.03
C ASP A 194 7.46 -14.14 2.63
N HIS A 195 6.92 -14.76 1.57
CA HIS A 195 5.54 -14.56 1.11
C HIS A 195 4.57 -15.65 1.58
N SER A 196 5.06 -16.70 2.25
CA SER A 196 4.27 -17.87 2.66
C SER A 196 3.39 -17.62 3.89
N THR A 197 3.55 -16.48 4.58
CA THR A 197 2.80 -16.17 5.80
C THR A 197 1.90 -14.95 5.60
N GLY A 198 0.66 -15.03 6.10
CA GLY A 198 -0.30 -13.92 6.04
C GLY A 198 0.03 -12.74 6.97
N GLY A 199 0.76 -12.98 8.06
CA GLY A 199 1.00 -11.96 9.10
C GLY A 199 2.41 -11.89 9.68
N GLY A 200 3.37 -12.64 9.15
CA GLY A 200 4.78 -12.53 9.59
C GLY A 200 5.37 -11.17 9.27
N VAL A 201 6.33 -10.71 10.07
CA VAL A 201 7.13 -9.50 9.75
C VAL A 201 8.35 -9.93 8.96
N GLN A 202 8.41 -9.55 7.69
CA GLN A 202 9.54 -9.86 6.82
C GLN A 202 10.54 -8.73 6.71
N LEU A 203 10.06 -7.49 6.68
CA LEU A 203 10.89 -6.30 6.54
C LEU A 203 10.66 -5.43 7.78
N ARG A 204 11.71 -5.16 8.55
CA ARG A 204 11.60 -4.39 9.79
C ARG A 204 12.65 -3.29 9.86
N ALA A 205 12.23 -2.04 9.82
CA ALA A 205 13.15 -0.90 9.91
C ALA A 205 12.41 0.35 10.36
N LYS A 206 13.11 1.46 10.62
CA LYS A 206 12.44 2.75 10.73
C LYS A 206 11.93 3.19 9.35
N ASN A 207 12.77 3.08 8.32
CA ASN A 207 12.42 3.48 6.97
C ASN A 207 12.50 2.32 5.98
N LEU A 208 11.65 2.36 4.96
CA LEU A 208 11.69 1.47 3.80
C LEU A 208 11.87 2.31 2.55
N ASN A 209 12.89 2.01 1.75
CA ASN A 209 13.16 2.68 0.49
C ASN A 209 13.28 1.62 -0.61
N ILE A 210 12.33 1.61 -1.54
CA ILE A 210 12.32 0.69 -2.67
C ILE A 210 12.41 1.49 -3.96
N ASN A 211 13.36 1.12 -4.82
CA ASN A 211 13.48 1.63 -6.18
C ASN A 211 13.68 0.46 -7.15
N ALA A 212 12.61 0.07 -7.83
CA ALA A 212 12.60 -1.00 -8.81
C ALA A 212 12.38 -0.45 -10.21
N THR A 213 13.31 -0.72 -11.12
CA THR A 213 13.22 -0.30 -12.52
C THR A 213 13.40 -1.51 -13.42
N ALA A 214 12.73 -1.51 -14.57
CA ALA A 214 13.07 -2.38 -15.68
C ALA A 214 13.68 -1.55 -16.81
N ALA A 215 14.72 -2.08 -17.42
CA ALA A 215 15.37 -1.47 -18.57
C ALA A 215 14.41 -1.41 -19.78
N ASN A 216 14.71 -0.52 -20.72
CA ASN A 216 13.92 -0.42 -21.94
C ASN A 216 13.89 -1.76 -22.69
N GLY A 217 12.72 -2.15 -23.19
CA GLY A 217 12.51 -3.43 -23.88
C GLY A 217 12.25 -4.62 -22.95
N ILE A 218 12.43 -4.49 -21.63
CA ILE A 218 12.01 -5.51 -20.66
C ILE A 218 10.52 -5.33 -20.35
N THR A 219 9.70 -6.33 -20.67
CA THR A 219 8.23 -6.22 -20.61
C THR A 219 7.55 -7.21 -19.68
N ASP A 220 8.33 -8.05 -19.01
CA ASP A 220 7.87 -9.22 -18.25
C ASP A 220 8.59 -9.35 -16.90
N SER A 221 9.16 -8.26 -16.38
CA SER A 221 9.83 -8.24 -15.08
C SER A 221 8.85 -8.13 -13.91
N GLU A 222 9.14 -8.87 -12.84
CA GLU A 222 8.28 -8.94 -11.67
C GLU A 222 9.05 -8.65 -10.38
N VAL A 223 8.43 -7.88 -9.49
CA VAL A 223 8.96 -7.60 -8.16
C VAL A 223 7.93 -7.87 -7.07
N SER A 224 8.36 -8.49 -5.98
CA SER A 224 7.50 -8.76 -4.82
C SER A 224 8.18 -8.46 -3.49
N TYR A 225 7.42 -7.90 -2.55
CA TYR A 225 7.91 -7.47 -1.25
C TYR A 225 7.05 -8.02 -0.11
N GLY A 226 7.71 -8.57 0.91
CA GLY A 226 7.10 -9.05 2.15
C GLY A 226 6.47 -7.93 2.97
N ASN A 227 5.82 -8.29 4.07
CA ASN A 227 5.20 -7.31 4.96
C ASN A 227 6.25 -6.44 5.64
N PHE A 228 5.96 -5.14 5.73
CA PHE A 228 6.81 -4.14 6.38
C PHE A 228 6.27 -3.71 7.75
N TYR A 229 7.16 -3.67 8.73
CA TYR A 229 6.93 -3.19 10.09
C TYR A 229 7.84 -2.02 10.42
N GLY A 230 7.24 -0.88 10.77
CA GLY A 230 7.96 0.29 11.28
C GLY A 230 8.48 0.03 12.70
N TYR A 231 9.79 -0.08 12.88
CA TYR A 231 10.42 -0.40 14.17
C TYR A 231 10.54 0.79 15.12
N LYS A 232 10.59 2.01 14.58
CA LYS A 232 10.78 3.26 15.33
C LYS A 232 9.76 4.30 14.91
N ALA A 233 9.50 5.25 15.81
CA ALA A 233 8.58 6.35 15.59
C ALA A 233 9.00 7.22 14.39
N SER A 234 7.98 7.79 13.72
CA SER A 234 8.11 8.82 12.69
C SER A 234 9.02 8.41 11.53
N GLY A 235 8.94 7.13 11.13
CA GLY A 235 9.60 6.61 9.94
C GLY A 235 8.88 6.98 8.64
N LYS A 236 9.47 6.56 7.50
CA LYS A 236 8.86 6.71 6.17
C LYS A 236 9.02 5.45 5.32
N ALA A 237 7.97 5.06 4.60
CA ALA A 237 8.04 4.09 3.51
C ALA A 237 7.93 4.83 2.16
N THR A 238 8.98 4.76 1.35
CA THR A 238 9.04 5.30 -0.01
C THR A 238 9.20 4.16 -1.00
N ILE A 239 8.23 3.95 -1.89
CA ILE A 239 8.23 2.86 -2.86
C ILE A 239 8.10 3.44 -4.26
N LYS A 240 9.06 3.12 -5.11
CA LYS A 240 9.05 3.47 -6.53
C LYS A 240 9.22 2.22 -7.37
N ALA A 241 8.30 1.98 -8.31
CA ALA A 241 8.42 0.95 -9.32
C ALA A 241 8.13 1.51 -10.71
N VAL A 242 9.03 1.30 -11.65
CA VAL A 242 8.94 1.82 -13.02
C VAL A 242 9.09 0.68 -14.02
N ASN A 243 8.15 0.61 -14.96
CA ASN A 243 8.12 -0.36 -16.05
C ASN A 243 8.22 -1.80 -15.57
N GLN A 244 7.56 -2.13 -14.46
CA GLN A 244 7.41 -3.52 -14.04
C GLN A 244 6.14 -4.10 -14.68
N LYS A 245 6.18 -5.39 -15.05
CA LYS A 245 4.99 -6.15 -15.46
C LYS A 245 4.10 -6.43 -14.25
N SER A 246 4.71 -6.79 -13.12
CA SER A 246 4.00 -7.05 -11.88
C SER A 246 4.73 -6.43 -10.68
N VAL A 247 3.95 -5.79 -9.80
CA VAL A 247 4.42 -5.29 -8.50
C VAL A 247 3.49 -5.82 -7.42
N ASP A 248 4.04 -6.61 -6.51
CA ASP A 248 3.33 -7.12 -5.32
C ASP A 248 3.95 -6.54 -4.05
N ILE A 249 3.16 -5.83 -3.26
CA ILE A 249 3.59 -5.20 -2.02
C ILE A 249 2.78 -5.79 -0.88
N GLY A 250 3.45 -6.37 0.12
CA GLY A 250 2.81 -6.86 1.34
C GLY A 250 2.21 -5.75 2.20
N TRP A 251 1.79 -6.12 3.41
CA TRP A 251 1.22 -5.17 4.36
C TRP A 251 2.23 -4.10 4.78
N LEU A 252 1.86 -2.83 4.66
CA LEU A 252 2.63 -1.70 5.19
C LEU A 252 2.07 -1.27 6.54
N ARG A 253 2.43 -2.00 7.61
CA ARG A 253 1.84 -1.81 8.96
C ARG A 253 2.20 -0.47 9.61
N GLY A 254 3.38 0.07 9.32
CA GLY A 254 3.89 1.28 9.98
C GLY A 254 4.33 1.04 11.42
N PHE A 255 4.46 2.13 12.21
CA PHE A 255 4.83 2.08 13.63
C PHE A 255 3.56 2.03 14.50
N ASN A 256 3.40 0.93 15.23
CA ASN A 256 2.22 0.69 16.07
C ASN A 256 2.25 1.56 17.34
N SER A 257 1.49 2.65 17.36
CA SER A 257 1.44 3.57 18.49
C SER A 257 0.11 4.33 18.54
N ALA A 258 -0.40 4.53 19.75
CA ALA A 258 -1.54 5.42 20.03
C ALA A 258 -1.19 6.91 19.85
N ASP A 259 0.10 7.26 19.75
CA ASP A 259 0.55 8.62 19.48
C ASP A 259 0.69 8.84 17.97
N ASP A 260 -0.27 9.57 17.41
CA ASP A 260 -0.36 9.88 15.98
C ASP A 260 0.90 10.54 15.41
N SER A 261 1.65 11.29 16.22
CA SER A 261 2.91 11.93 15.78
C SER A 261 4.04 10.93 15.48
N LYS A 262 3.93 9.72 16.04
CA LYS A 262 4.92 8.63 15.90
C LYS A 262 4.61 7.69 14.73
N LYS A 263 3.46 7.84 14.08
CA LYS A 263 3.08 7.01 12.93
C LYS A 263 3.96 7.31 11.71
N MET A 264 3.98 6.39 10.76
CA MET A 264 4.85 6.43 9.58
C MET A 264 4.16 7.09 8.38
N ASP A 265 4.89 7.92 7.64
CA ASP A 265 4.44 8.42 6.33
C ASP A 265 4.66 7.38 5.22
N VAL A 266 3.71 7.27 4.28
CA VAL A 266 3.76 6.31 3.16
C VAL A 266 3.65 7.06 1.83
N ASP A 267 4.61 6.83 0.93
CA ASP A 267 4.71 7.45 -0.39
C ASP A 267 5.01 6.38 -1.45
N ILE A 268 4.04 6.08 -2.30
CA ILE A 268 4.11 5.02 -3.31
C ILE A 268 3.90 5.63 -4.69
N ASN A 269 4.84 5.37 -5.60
CA ASN A 269 4.81 5.87 -6.98
C ASN A 269 5.11 4.72 -7.96
N LEU A 270 4.08 4.27 -8.67
CA LEU A 270 4.11 3.14 -9.58
C LEU A 270 3.79 3.64 -10.99
N SER A 271 4.61 3.29 -11.97
CA SER A 271 4.40 3.69 -13.36
C SER A 271 4.84 2.60 -14.31
N THR A 272 4.07 2.37 -15.37
CA THR A 272 4.44 1.39 -16.39
C THR A 272 3.77 1.74 -17.71
N ASN A 273 4.42 1.38 -18.82
CA ASN A 273 3.83 1.38 -20.16
C ASN A 273 3.66 -0.06 -20.70
N ILE A 274 3.91 -1.06 -19.86
CA ILE A 274 3.82 -2.48 -20.22
C ILE A 274 2.36 -2.91 -20.29
N SER A 275 1.97 -3.60 -21.37
CA SER A 275 0.63 -4.16 -21.53
C SER A 275 0.30 -5.11 -20.39
N ASP A 276 -0.97 -5.13 -19.97
CA ASP A 276 -1.49 -6.05 -18.96
C ASP A 276 -0.71 -6.06 -17.65
N ALA A 277 -0.07 -4.93 -17.29
CA ALA A 277 0.66 -4.82 -16.04
C ALA A 277 -0.27 -4.79 -14.82
N THR A 278 0.20 -5.37 -13.71
CA THR A 278 -0.59 -5.56 -12.50
C THR A 278 0.09 -4.99 -11.26
N VAL A 279 -0.71 -4.44 -10.36
CA VAL A 279 -0.30 -4.05 -9.01
C VAL A 279 -1.23 -4.66 -7.98
N SER A 280 -0.64 -5.25 -6.94
CA SER A 280 -1.32 -5.73 -5.74
C SER A 280 -0.67 -5.15 -4.49
N ILE A 281 -1.48 -4.60 -3.58
CA ILE A 281 -1.01 -4.09 -2.29
C ILE A 281 -1.83 -4.71 -1.16
N GLY A 282 -1.17 -5.50 -0.33
CA GLY A 282 -1.77 -6.12 0.83
C GLY A 282 -2.74 -7.25 0.52
N ILE A 283 -2.67 -7.81 -0.68
CA ILE A 283 -3.52 -8.92 -1.13
C ILE A 283 -2.70 -10.20 -1.08
N ARG A 284 -3.04 -11.12 -0.18
CA ARG A 284 -2.43 -12.45 -0.09
C ARG A 284 -3.50 -13.54 -0.16
N ASP A 285 -3.11 -14.68 -0.72
CA ASP A 285 -3.98 -15.87 -0.83
C ASP A 285 -4.20 -16.59 0.52
N THR A 286 -3.65 -16.07 1.62
CA THR A 286 -3.57 -16.74 2.93
C THR A 286 -4.67 -16.35 3.93
N GLY A 287 -5.80 -15.77 3.49
CA GLY A 287 -6.94 -15.41 4.35
C GLY A 287 -6.74 -14.20 5.28
N LEU A 288 -5.49 -13.90 5.66
CA LEU A 288 -5.08 -12.65 6.32
C LEU A 288 -4.43 -11.74 5.27
N SER A 289 -5.10 -10.63 4.94
CA SER A 289 -4.69 -9.63 3.94
C SER A 289 -4.94 -8.24 4.50
N TYR A 290 -3.90 -7.40 4.51
CA TYR A 290 -3.93 -6.04 5.04
C TYR A 290 -3.14 -5.10 4.12
N GLY A 291 -3.68 -3.91 3.84
CA GLY A 291 -3.11 -2.95 2.87
C GLY A 291 -2.06 -2.01 3.43
N ILE A 292 -2.40 -0.74 3.60
CA ILE A 292 -1.54 0.31 4.16
C ILE A 292 -2.14 0.75 5.49
N GLY A 293 -1.36 0.62 6.56
CA GLY A 293 -1.95 0.60 7.89
C GLY A 293 -3.01 -0.51 8.00
N HIS A 294 -3.81 -0.45 9.04
CA HIS A 294 -4.88 -1.37 9.35
C HIS A 294 -5.64 -0.88 10.61
N ARG A 295 -6.87 -0.39 10.47
CA ARG A 295 -7.74 -0.15 11.63
C ARG A 295 -8.94 -1.09 11.55
N ILE A 296 -8.74 -2.34 11.97
CA ILE A 296 -9.82 -3.20 12.44
C ILE A 296 -9.97 -3.02 13.96
N ASP A 297 -11.14 -3.35 14.48
CA ASP A 297 -11.55 -3.26 15.89
C ASP A 297 -10.57 -3.88 16.90
N THR A 298 -9.70 -4.81 16.48
CA THR A 298 -8.75 -5.49 17.36
C THR A 298 -7.46 -4.72 17.65
N THR A 299 -7.01 -3.82 16.77
CA THR A 299 -5.70 -3.13 16.88
C THR A 299 -5.75 -1.70 16.32
N PRO A 300 -6.43 -0.75 17.01
CA PRO A 300 -6.71 0.59 16.48
C PRO A 300 -5.48 1.46 16.21
N ASP A 301 -4.32 1.08 16.73
CA ASP A 301 -3.07 1.86 16.69
C ASP A 301 -2.22 1.62 15.41
N GLU A 302 -2.61 0.66 14.57
CA GLU A 302 -1.91 0.29 13.34
C GLU A 302 -2.33 1.21 12.18
N MET A 303 -1.96 2.48 12.18
CA MET A 303 -2.29 3.41 11.09
C MET A 303 -1.04 4.10 10.55
N ALA A 304 -1.07 4.46 9.27
CA ALA A 304 -0.12 5.40 8.71
C ALA A 304 -0.38 6.81 9.26
N LYS A 305 0.62 7.69 9.13
CA LYS A 305 0.47 9.12 9.40
C LYS A 305 -0.22 9.79 8.22
N ASN A 306 0.43 9.79 7.06
CA ASN A 306 -0.17 10.19 5.78
C ASN A 306 0.11 9.11 4.73
N VAL A 307 -0.75 9.03 3.71
CA VAL A 307 -0.61 8.12 2.58
C VAL A 307 -0.70 8.90 1.28
N LYS A 308 0.33 8.78 0.45
CA LYS A 308 0.32 9.24 -0.94
C LYS A 308 0.56 8.03 -1.85
N LEU A 309 -0.38 7.74 -2.73
CA LEU A 309 -0.35 6.59 -3.62
C LEU A 309 -0.65 7.04 -5.05
N ASN A 310 0.33 6.88 -5.93
CA ASN A 310 0.19 7.15 -7.36
C ASN A 310 0.47 5.87 -8.15
N ALA A 311 -0.46 5.44 -8.98
CA ALA A 311 -0.30 4.32 -9.90
C ALA A 311 -0.72 4.75 -11.30
N THR A 312 0.15 4.56 -12.30
CA THR A 312 -0.10 4.95 -13.69
C THR A 312 0.24 3.84 -14.68
N GLY A 313 -0.68 3.57 -15.59
CA GLY A 313 -0.52 2.67 -16.73
C GLY A 313 -0.73 1.18 -16.43
N GLN A 314 -1.24 0.83 -15.24
CA GLN A 314 -1.59 -0.56 -14.94
C GLN A 314 -2.90 -0.95 -15.63
N LYS A 315 -2.99 -2.21 -16.09
CA LYS A 315 -4.27 -2.81 -16.48
C LYS A 315 -5.08 -3.19 -15.26
N THR A 316 -4.45 -3.66 -14.20
CA THR A 316 -5.15 -4.06 -12.98
C THR A 316 -4.44 -3.50 -11.76
N PHE A 317 -5.19 -2.77 -10.94
CA PHE A 317 -4.74 -2.25 -9.66
C PHE A 317 -5.61 -2.83 -8.55
N LYS A 318 -5.00 -3.40 -7.51
CA LYS A 318 -5.70 -3.96 -6.35
C LYS A 318 -5.05 -3.50 -5.06
N ILE A 319 -5.86 -3.05 -4.12
CA ILE A 319 -5.43 -2.75 -2.76
C ILE A 319 -6.46 -3.28 -1.76
N LYS A 320 -5.98 -3.74 -0.60
CA LYS A 320 -6.86 -4.14 0.49
C LYS A 320 -7.40 -2.91 1.24
N ASP A 321 -6.75 -2.47 2.31
CA ASP A 321 -7.17 -1.35 3.15
C ASP A 321 -6.23 -0.15 3.01
N ILE A 322 -6.72 1.04 3.37
CA ILE A 322 -5.89 2.23 3.58
C ILE A 322 -6.34 2.93 4.87
N GLY A 323 -5.51 2.88 5.91
CA GLY A 323 -5.75 3.56 7.18
C GLY A 323 -4.67 4.59 7.50
N ALA A 324 -5.05 5.87 7.58
CA ALA A 324 -4.18 6.95 8.03
C ALA A 324 -4.87 7.86 9.06
N VAL A 325 -4.10 8.43 9.98
CA VAL A 325 -4.63 9.45 10.91
C VAL A 325 -4.65 10.85 10.31
N GLY A 326 -3.76 11.10 9.35
CA GLY A 326 -3.69 12.29 8.51
C GLY A 326 -4.28 12.04 7.13
N ASP A 327 -3.67 12.62 6.11
CA ASP A 327 -4.25 12.69 4.77
C ASP A 327 -4.01 11.41 3.96
N VAL A 328 -4.98 11.05 3.13
CA VAL A 328 -4.94 9.94 2.17
C VAL A 328 -5.18 10.49 0.76
N ASP A 329 -4.14 10.49 -0.05
CA ASP A 329 -4.17 10.91 -1.45
C ASP A 329 -3.89 9.72 -2.37
N VAL A 330 -4.89 9.34 -3.17
CA VAL A 330 -4.84 8.20 -4.09
C VAL A 330 -5.09 8.69 -5.51
N ASN A 331 -4.14 8.47 -6.41
CA ASN A 331 -4.25 8.79 -7.84
C ASN A 331 -4.01 7.52 -8.66
N ILE A 332 -5.06 7.00 -9.29
CA ILE A 332 -4.97 5.82 -10.15
C ILE A 332 -5.29 6.23 -11.58
N LYS A 333 -4.33 6.00 -12.47
CA LYS A 333 -4.48 6.17 -13.91
C LYS A 333 -4.26 4.82 -14.59
N GLY A 334 -5.30 4.25 -15.19
CA GLY A 334 -5.20 2.97 -15.89
C GLY A 334 -4.39 3.05 -17.20
N SER A 335 -4.24 1.91 -17.86
CA SER A 335 -3.67 1.81 -19.21
C SER A 335 -4.65 2.06 -20.35
N GLY A 336 -5.96 2.11 -20.11
CA GLY A 336 -6.94 2.22 -21.19
C GLY A 336 -8.33 1.67 -20.87
N LEU A 337 -9.08 1.41 -21.95
CA LEU A 337 -10.48 0.96 -21.97
C LEU A 337 -10.78 -0.36 -21.21
N HIS A 338 -9.76 -1.12 -20.82
CA HIS A 338 -9.91 -2.41 -20.14
C HIS A 338 -9.25 -2.43 -18.77
N SER A 339 -8.87 -1.26 -18.24
CA SER A 339 -8.13 -1.17 -16.99
C SER A 339 -9.06 -1.08 -15.79
N THR A 340 -8.74 -1.78 -14.71
CA THR A 340 -9.58 -1.86 -13.51
C THR A 340 -8.82 -1.47 -12.25
N ALA A 341 -9.55 -0.87 -11.29
CA ALA A 341 -9.07 -0.63 -9.93
C ALA A 341 -10.03 -1.23 -8.90
N GLU A 342 -9.51 -2.04 -7.97
CA GLU A 342 -10.30 -2.69 -6.91
C GLU A 342 -9.76 -2.29 -5.53
N PHE A 343 -10.61 -1.66 -4.73
CA PHE A 343 -10.39 -1.36 -3.32
C PHE A 343 -11.20 -2.37 -2.50
N ARG A 344 -10.50 -3.34 -1.92
CA ARG A 344 -11.08 -4.55 -1.31
C ARG A 344 -11.29 -4.43 0.20
N GLY A 345 -11.12 -3.24 0.75
CA GLY A 345 -11.08 -2.94 2.17
C GLY A 345 -11.38 -1.47 2.42
N SER A 346 -11.49 -1.10 3.70
CA SER A 346 -11.93 0.25 4.08
C SER A 346 -10.84 1.30 3.83
N ILE A 347 -11.26 2.54 3.57
CA ILE A 347 -10.38 3.70 3.44
C ILE A 347 -10.72 4.71 4.53
N ILE A 348 -9.75 5.06 5.36
CA ILE A 348 -9.93 5.96 6.50
C ILE A 348 -8.80 6.99 6.54
N GLY A 349 -9.16 8.27 6.70
CA GLY A 349 -8.22 9.39 6.79
C GLY A 349 -8.81 10.62 7.47
N LYS A 350 -7.97 11.62 7.73
CA LYS A 350 -8.40 12.99 8.04
C LYS A 350 -9.06 13.61 6.80
N ASN A 351 -8.29 13.76 5.74
CA ASN A 351 -8.77 14.06 4.40
C ASN A 351 -8.55 12.84 3.51
N VAL A 352 -9.49 12.55 2.63
CA VAL A 352 -9.40 11.44 1.68
C VAL A 352 -9.67 11.98 0.28
N ASN A 353 -8.67 11.94 -0.60
CA ASN A 353 -8.77 12.37 -1.99
C ASN A 353 -8.47 11.18 -2.92
N ILE A 354 -9.42 10.82 -3.77
CA ILE A 354 -9.30 9.70 -4.71
C ILE A 354 -9.56 10.19 -6.13
N ASN A 355 -8.56 10.09 -7.00
CA ASN A 355 -8.68 10.41 -8.42
C ASN A 355 -8.54 9.15 -9.26
N LEU A 356 -9.53 8.89 -10.11
CA LEU A 356 -9.65 7.68 -10.94
C LEU A 356 -9.69 8.09 -12.41
N ASN A 357 -8.68 7.75 -13.19
CA ASN A 357 -8.52 8.22 -14.57
C ASN A 357 -8.16 7.04 -15.50
N ASP A 358 -8.57 7.07 -16.76
CA ASP A 358 -8.25 6.04 -17.76
C ASP A 358 -8.59 4.59 -17.32
N LEU A 359 -9.71 4.42 -16.60
CA LEU A 359 -10.20 3.12 -16.14
C LEU A 359 -11.53 2.77 -16.81
N SER A 360 -11.76 1.46 -17.02
CA SER A 360 -13.05 0.92 -17.43
C SER A 360 -13.97 0.68 -16.24
N ASN A 361 -13.40 0.29 -15.09
CA ASN A 361 -14.13 0.00 -13.88
C ASN A 361 -13.34 0.35 -12.61
N ALA A 362 -14.04 0.85 -11.60
CA ALA A 362 -13.53 0.97 -10.24
C ALA A 362 -14.51 0.36 -9.22
N SER A 363 -14.01 -0.34 -8.21
CA SER A 363 -14.86 -0.91 -7.17
C SER A 363 -14.34 -0.63 -5.76
N PHE A 364 -15.26 -0.35 -4.85
CA PHE A 364 -15.03 -0.14 -3.43
C PHE A 364 -15.91 -1.11 -2.64
N ALA A 365 -15.31 -2.17 -2.11
CA ALA A 365 -16.04 -3.23 -1.43
C ALA A 365 -16.54 -2.82 -0.03
N TYR A 366 -15.89 -1.81 0.57
CA TYR A 366 -16.13 -1.31 1.93
C TYR A 366 -16.31 0.21 1.93
N GLY A 367 -16.62 0.77 3.10
CA GLY A 367 -16.84 2.19 3.31
C GLY A 367 -15.58 3.04 3.22
N ILE A 368 -15.81 4.33 2.96
CA ILE A 368 -14.78 5.36 2.92
C ILE A 368 -15.16 6.43 3.95
N THR A 369 -14.24 6.70 4.87
CA THR A 369 -14.48 7.63 5.98
C THR A 369 -13.38 8.68 6.04
N ALA A 370 -13.75 9.93 5.83
CA ALA A 370 -12.92 11.09 6.11
C ALA A 370 -13.43 11.79 7.38
N ASN A 371 -12.52 12.15 8.30
CA ASN A 371 -12.90 12.97 9.46
C ASN A 371 -13.21 14.42 9.06
N GLU A 372 -12.58 14.90 7.99
CA GLU A 372 -12.78 16.21 7.40
C GLU A 372 -13.28 16.08 5.96
N ASN A 373 -12.42 16.20 4.95
CA ASN A 373 -12.88 16.29 3.55
C ASN A 373 -12.77 14.94 2.84
N LEU A 374 -13.86 14.50 2.20
CA LEU A 374 -13.88 13.38 1.27
C LEU A 374 -14.04 13.90 -0.16
N THR A 375 -13.09 13.58 -1.03
CA THR A 375 -13.11 13.92 -2.45
C THR A 375 -12.94 12.65 -3.29
N ILE A 376 -13.85 12.37 -4.22
CA ILE A 376 -13.69 11.29 -5.21
C ILE A 376 -14.01 11.85 -6.59
N LYS A 377 -13.07 11.70 -7.53
CA LYS A 377 -13.19 12.25 -8.88
C LYS A 377 -12.89 11.21 -9.96
N SER A 378 -13.78 11.12 -10.94
CA SER A 378 -13.46 10.57 -12.25
C SER A 378 -12.67 11.59 -13.05
N GLY A 379 -11.53 11.18 -13.62
CA GLY A 379 -10.70 11.96 -14.54
C GLY A 379 -11.45 12.28 -15.83
N THR A 380 -10.77 12.88 -16.81
CA THR A 380 -11.38 13.50 -18.00
C THR A 380 -11.76 12.52 -19.12
N ASN A 381 -11.84 11.22 -18.85
CA ASN A 381 -11.93 10.15 -19.85
C ASN A 381 -13.33 9.57 -19.87
N ASN A 382 -13.92 9.44 -21.06
CA ASN A 382 -15.31 9.03 -21.25
C ASN A 382 -15.48 7.52 -21.43
N TYR A 383 -14.77 6.70 -20.66
CA TYR A 383 -14.97 5.25 -20.71
C TYR A 383 -14.97 4.56 -19.35
N LEU A 384 -15.06 5.30 -18.24
CA LEU A 384 -15.34 4.71 -16.94
C LEU A 384 -16.77 4.19 -16.93
N GLN A 385 -16.91 2.90 -17.25
CA GLN A 385 -18.19 2.23 -17.50
C GLN A 385 -18.93 1.93 -16.22
N SER A 386 -18.20 1.54 -15.17
CA SER A 386 -18.81 1.22 -13.89
C SER A 386 -17.97 1.71 -12.73
N ILE A 387 -18.64 2.30 -11.75
CA ILE A 387 -18.10 2.51 -10.41
C ILE A 387 -19.07 1.86 -9.44
N THR A 388 -18.57 0.92 -8.65
CA THR A 388 -19.38 0.20 -7.66
C THR A 388 -18.93 0.55 -6.25
N PHE A 389 -19.88 0.89 -5.39
CA PHE A 389 -19.65 1.12 -3.96
C PHE A 389 -20.34 0.04 -3.14
N SER A 390 -19.86 -0.17 -1.92
CA SER A 390 -20.50 -1.05 -0.94
C SER A 390 -21.96 -0.66 -0.74
N THR A 391 -22.82 -1.67 -0.60
CA THR A 391 -24.25 -1.47 -0.32
C THR A 391 -24.56 -1.51 1.17
N SER A 392 -23.62 -2.03 1.98
CA SER A 392 -23.73 -2.15 3.43
C SER A 392 -22.97 -1.06 4.19
N GLU A 393 -21.94 -0.49 3.57
CA GLU A 393 -21.13 0.58 4.13
C GLU A 393 -21.21 1.84 3.29
N GLY A 394 -21.06 3.01 3.93
CA GLY A 394 -21.28 4.30 3.29
C GLY A 394 -20.01 5.08 2.98
N LEU A 395 -20.21 6.21 2.31
CA LEU A 395 -19.24 7.28 2.17
C LEU A 395 -19.51 8.31 3.26
N SER A 396 -18.47 8.79 3.97
CA SER A 396 -18.65 9.80 5.00
C SER A 396 -17.55 10.85 5.04
N GLY A 397 -17.95 12.09 5.34
CA GLY A 397 -17.06 13.24 5.49
C GLY A 397 -17.75 14.41 6.20
N LYS A 398 -16.96 15.37 6.69
CA LYS A 398 -17.46 16.69 7.07
C LYS A 398 -17.92 17.45 5.82
N ASN A 399 -17.04 17.54 4.82
CA ASN A 399 -17.38 17.98 3.47
C ASN A 399 -17.19 16.82 2.50
N VAL A 400 -18.15 16.63 1.60
CA VAL A 400 -18.12 15.53 0.62
C VAL A 400 -18.21 16.11 -0.79
N ASP A 401 -17.21 15.87 -1.63
CA ASP A 401 -17.15 16.28 -3.04
C ASP A 401 -16.98 15.06 -3.95
N LEU A 402 -18.02 14.76 -4.73
CA LEU A 402 -18.11 13.59 -5.59
C LEU A 402 -18.32 14.04 -7.04
N ASP A 403 -17.29 13.94 -7.87
CA ASP A 403 -17.35 14.29 -9.29
C ASP A 403 -17.20 13.05 -10.16
N PHE A 404 -18.32 12.58 -10.70
CA PHE A 404 -18.40 11.46 -11.62
C PHE A 404 -18.87 11.91 -13.01
N SER A 405 -18.56 13.14 -13.40
CA SER A 405 -19.09 13.70 -14.65
C SER A 405 -18.62 13.04 -15.93
N ASN A 406 -17.57 12.21 -15.88
CA ASN A 406 -17.01 11.54 -17.06
C ASN A 406 -17.30 10.02 -17.07
N VAL A 407 -18.16 9.52 -16.18
CA VAL A 407 -18.64 8.15 -16.29
C VAL A 407 -19.63 8.01 -17.44
N ILE A 408 -19.77 6.80 -17.98
CA ILE A 408 -20.67 6.53 -19.12
C ILE A 408 -21.93 5.73 -18.75
N ALA A 409 -22.14 5.47 -17.46
CA ALA A 409 -23.34 4.82 -16.96
C ALA A 409 -23.76 5.39 -15.59
N PRO A 410 -25.04 5.29 -15.23
CA PRO A 410 -25.52 5.69 -13.91
C PRO A 410 -24.79 4.96 -12.78
N ILE A 411 -24.51 5.69 -11.71
CA ILE A 411 -23.94 5.13 -10.47
C ILE A 411 -25.02 5.12 -9.40
N TYR A 412 -24.99 4.11 -8.53
CA TYR A 412 -25.89 4.00 -7.40
C TYR A 412 -25.14 4.18 -6.08
N PHE A 413 -25.54 5.17 -5.29
CA PHE A 413 -25.02 5.42 -3.94
C PHE A 413 -26.06 5.07 -2.88
N TYR A 414 -25.75 4.07 -2.05
CA TYR A 414 -26.63 3.62 -0.97
C TYR A 414 -26.66 4.58 0.22
N ASN A 415 -25.51 5.12 0.61
CA ASN A 415 -25.37 5.96 1.78
C ASN A 415 -24.20 6.93 1.64
N VAL A 416 -24.51 8.21 1.44
CA VAL A 416 -23.54 9.31 1.46
C VAL A 416 -23.85 10.22 2.65
N THR A 417 -22.95 10.27 3.62
CA THR A 417 -23.11 11.03 4.85
C THR A 417 -22.20 12.26 4.82
N ALA A 418 -22.79 13.44 4.95
CA ALA A 418 -22.06 14.72 5.00
C ALA A 418 -22.47 15.53 6.23
N GLN A 419 -21.56 16.29 6.83
CA GLN A 419 -21.88 17.13 7.99
C GLN A 419 -22.18 18.57 7.57
N ASP A 420 -21.30 19.19 6.79
CA ASP A 420 -21.32 20.63 6.51
C ASP A 420 -21.66 20.95 5.05
N SER A 421 -21.20 20.12 4.11
CA SER A 421 -21.52 20.31 2.69
C SER A 421 -21.46 19.02 1.88
N LEU A 422 -22.26 18.98 0.80
CA LEU A 422 -22.28 17.91 -0.17
C LEU A 422 -22.25 18.50 -1.59
N SER A 423 -21.26 18.10 -2.37
CA SER A 423 -21.16 18.35 -3.81
C SER A 423 -21.22 16.99 -4.53
N PHE A 424 -22.12 16.87 -5.50
CA PHE A 424 -22.30 15.67 -6.29
C PHE A 424 -22.51 16.04 -7.75
N LYS A 425 -21.77 15.40 -8.65
CA LYS A 425 -21.95 15.49 -10.09
C LYS A 425 -21.97 14.08 -10.68
N GLY A 426 -23.16 13.61 -11.08
CA GLY A 426 -23.37 12.26 -11.59
C GLY A 426 -23.30 12.15 -13.11
N TYR A 427 -23.61 10.94 -13.58
CA TYR A 427 -23.80 10.63 -14.99
C TYR A 427 -24.94 11.44 -15.59
N ALA A 428 -24.75 11.95 -16.81
CA ALA A 428 -25.79 12.54 -17.64
C ALA A 428 -25.89 11.83 -18.99
N GLY A 429 -26.96 11.06 -19.16
CA GLY A 429 -27.44 10.56 -20.45
C GLY A 429 -28.94 10.35 -20.39
N ASP A 430 -29.46 9.29 -21.00
CA ASP A 430 -30.89 8.97 -20.94
C ASP A 430 -31.39 8.62 -19.52
N GLU A 431 -30.48 8.50 -18.56
CA GLU A 431 -30.73 8.36 -17.13
C GLU A 431 -29.70 9.20 -16.34
N VAL A 432 -29.93 9.40 -15.04
CA VAL A 432 -29.01 10.04 -14.09
C VAL A 432 -28.62 9.08 -12.95
N SER A 433 -27.51 9.39 -12.26
CA SER A 433 -27.10 8.62 -11.08
C SER A 433 -28.13 8.67 -9.95
N THR A 434 -28.15 7.64 -9.09
CA THR A 434 -28.98 7.63 -7.87
C THR A 434 -28.15 8.02 -6.65
N LEU A 435 -28.58 9.04 -5.92
CA LEU A 435 -27.94 9.54 -4.71
C LEU A 435 -28.89 9.42 -3.52
N ARG A 436 -28.49 8.60 -2.53
CA ARG A 436 -29.11 8.57 -1.21
C ARG A 436 -28.15 9.18 -0.20
N SER A 437 -28.55 10.30 0.37
CA SER A 437 -27.66 11.11 1.19
C SER A 437 -28.28 11.53 2.51
N ILE A 438 -27.42 11.72 3.51
CA ILE A 438 -27.78 12.07 4.88
C ILE A 438 -26.96 13.28 5.32
N ILE A 439 -27.65 14.30 5.82
CA ILE A 439 -27.07 15.42 6.57
C ILE A 439 -26.90 14.94 8.01
N PHE A 440 -25.66 14.64 8.40
CA PHE A 440 -25.33 14.13 9.72
C PHE A 440 -25.14 15.24 10.74
N ASN A 441 -24.77 14.88 11.97
CA ASN A 441 -24.44 15.84 13.02
C ASN A 441 -23.32 16.77 12.55
N SER A 442 -23.56 18.06 12.67
CA SER A 442 -22.69 19.13 12.17
C SER A 442 -22.48 20.19 13.24
N THR A 443 -21.36 20.89 13.15
CA THR A 443 -21.12 22.12 13.92
C THR A 443 -21.48 23.38 13.13
N ALA A 444 -21.71 23.27 11.83
CA ALA A 444 -22.12 24.39 10.98
C ALA A 444 -23.59 24.73 11.20
N THR A 445 -23.97 25.98 10.93
CA THR A 445 -25.37 26.41 10.92
C THR A 445 -26.00 26.33 9.53
N ASP A 446 -25.18 26.27 8.50
CA ASP A 446 -25.62 26.25 7.11
C ASP A 446 -25.10 24.98 6.44
N PHE A 447 -25.97 24.30 5.71
CA PHE A 447 -25.64 23.15 4.88
C PHE A 447 -25.94 23.49 3.42
N THR A 448 -24.94 23.34 2.55
CA THR A 448 -25.12 23.49 1.10
C THR A 448 -24.96 22.14 0.41
N ALA A 449 -25.99 21.74 -0.32
CA ALA A 449 -25.98 20.63 -1.26
C ALA A 449 -25.93 21.17 -2.70
N ASN A 450 -24.88 20.86 -3.46
CA ASN A 450 -24.79 21.11 -4.89
C ASN A 450 -24.90 19.78 -5.64
N ILE A 451 -26.09 19.48 -6.17
CA ILE A 451 -26.40 18.16 -6.75
C ILE A 451 -26.68 18.32 -8.24
N ILE A 452 -25.86 17.69 -9.07
CA ILE A 452 -25.96 17.74 -10.53
C ILE A 452 -26.15 16.33 -11.07
N ASN A 453 -27.15 16.15 -11.93
CA ASN A 453 -27.50 14.88 -12.59
C ASN A 453 -27.67 13.72 -11.58
N ALA A 454 -28.64 13.87 -10.67
CA ALA A 454 -28.99 12.83 -9.71
C ALA A 454 -30.49 12.75 -9.47
N LYS A 455 -30.97 11.54 -9.18
CA LYS A 455 -32.28 11.27 -8.54
C LYS A 455 -32.07 10.71 -7.14
N GLY A 456 -33.09 10.70 -6.29
CA GLY A 456 -33.02 10.09 -4.96
C GLY A 456 -33.42 11.04 -3.84
N HIS A 457 -32.61 11.13 -2.78
CA HIS A 457 -32.97 11.96 -1.62
C HIS A 457 -31.79 12.51 -0.82
N LEU A 458 -32.10 13.60 -0.11
CA LEU A 458 -31.30 14.21 0.95
C LEU A 458 -32.11 14.21 2.24
N ASN A 459 -31.65 13.47 3.25
CA ASN A 459 -32.35 13.29 4.51
C ASN A 459 -31.61 13.94 5.68
N GLY A 460 -32.34 14.65 6.55
CA GLY A 460 -31.80 15.11 7.83
C GLY A 460 -31.65 13.97 8.83
N ASN A 461 -30.50 13.86 9.50
CA ASN A 461 -30.36 12.97 10.64
C ASN A 461 -31.18 13.49 11.84
N PRO A 462 -32.05 12.67 12.48
CA PRO A 462 -32.83 13.07 13.67
C PRO A 462 -32.04 13.65 14.85
N ALA A 463 -30.76 13.32 14.97
CA ALA A 463 -29.88 13.86 16.00
C ALA A 463 -29.31 15.25 15.66
N ASN A 464 -29.54 15.77 14.45
CA ASN A 464 -29.05 17.08 14.06
C ASN A 464 -29.90 18.20 14.69
N SER A 465 -29.25 19.05 15.46
CA SER A 465 -29.86 20.18 16.17
C SER A 465 -29.11 21.50 15.91
N THR A 466 -28.36 21.59 14.81
CA THR A 466 -27.44 22.70 14.54
C THR A 466 -27.73 23.40 13.23
N ILE A 467 -28.07 22.66 12.16
CA ILE A 467 -28.38 23.24 10.84
C ILE A 467 -29.66 24.09 10.94
N LYS A 468 -29.52 25.37 10.59
CA LYS A 468 -30.59 26.38 10.49
C LYS A 468 -30.93 26.72 9.05
N THR A 469 -29.97 26.64 8.14
CA THR A 469 -30.18 26.89 6.71
C THR A 469 -29.80 25.66 5.91
N LEU A 470 -30.73 25.15 5.10
CA LEU A 470 -30.46 24.14 4.09
C LEU A 470 -30.62 24.76 2.71
N ILE A 471 -29.55 24.73 1.92
CA ILE A 471 -29.55 25.23 0.54
C ILE A 471 -29.31 24.05 -0.41
N LEU A 472 -30.24 23.85 -1.35
CA LEU A 472 -30.06 22.93 -2.49
C LEU A 472 -29.83 23.74 -3.77
N LYS A 473 -28.76 23.40 -4.50
CA LYS A 473 -28.41 23.98 -5.80
C LYS A 473 -28.06 22.89 -6.80
N GLY A 474 -27.96 23.27 -8.07
CA GLY A 474 -27.60 22.38 -9.16
C GLY A 474 -28.81 22.01 -10.01
N GLY A 475 -28.88 20.78 -10.49
CA GLY A 475 -30.00 20.34 -11.32
C GLY A 475 -29.66 19.28 -12.35
N VAL A 476 -30.61 19.07 -13.25
CA VAL A 476 -30.49 18.14 -14.37
C VAL A 476 -30.03 18.89 -15.61
N THR A 477 -28.95 18.42 -16.23
CA THR A 477 -28.33 19.10 -17.38
C THR A 477 -28.89 18.68 -18.74
N ASN A 478 -29.59 17.55 -18.81
CA ASN A 478 -30.09 16.95 -20.05
C ASN A 478 -31.55 16.43 -19.96
N PRO A 479 -32.50 17.26 -19.50
CA PRO A 479 -33.87 16.83 -19.20
C PRO A 479 -34.62 16.23 -20.40
N ALA A 480 -34.43 16.76 -21.61
CA ALA A 480 -35.15 16.29 -22.80
C ALA A 480 -34.82 14.83 -23.18
N SER A 481 -33.56 14.41 -23.00
CA SER A 481 -33.15 13.02 -23.31
C SER A 481 -33.72 12.03 -22.29
N ILE A 482 -33.74 12.42 -21.02
CA ILE A 482 -34.35 11.64 -19.93
C ILE A 482 -35.86 11.46 -20.16
N GLU A 483 -36.56 12.53 -20.53
CA GLU A 483 -38.00 12.47 -20.81
C GLU A 483 -38.32 11.61 -22.03
N ALA A 484 -37.55 11.75 -23.11
CA ALA A 484 -37.68 10.93 -24.31
C ALA A 484 -37.45 9.43 -24.02
N ALA A 485 -36.57 9.12 -23.07
CA ALA A 485 -36.33 7.77 -22.58
C ALA A 485 -37.41 7.26 -21.61
N GLY A 486 -38.40 8.08 -21.25
CA GLY A 486 -39.45 7.72 -20.29
C GLY A 486 -38.98 7.66 -18.83
N ASN A 487 -37.81 8.22 -18.53
CA ASN A 487 -37.24 8.28 -17.19
C ASN A 487 -37.67 9.55 -16.44
N ASN A 488 -37.41 9.59 -15.13
CA ASN A 488 -37.59 10.78 -14.30
C ASN A 488 -36.38 11.02 -13.40
N THR A 489 -36.33 12.22 -12.85
CA THR A 489 -35.26 12.72 -11.97
C THR A 489 -35.80 13.18 -10.63
N ASP A 490 -36.81 12.50 -10.10
CA ASP A 490 -37.43 12.90 -8.84
C ASP A 490 -36.39 12.93 -7.71
N PHE A 491 -36.38 14.04 -6.97
CA PHE A 491 -35.44 14.29 -5.88
C PHE A 491 -36.18 14.80 -4.65
N THR A 492 -36.04 14.09 -3.54
CA THR A 492 -36.75 14.39 -2.29
C THR A 492 -35.80 14.98 -1.25
N VAL A 493 -36.18 16.11 -0.66
CA VAL A 493 -35.53 16.72 0.51
C VAL A 493 -36.39 16.48 1.74
N MET A 494 -35.89 15.65 2.65
CA MET A 494 -36.59 15.24 3.88
C MET A 494 -35.98 15.98 5.08
N THR A 495 -36.69 16.97 5.64
CA THR A 495 -36.15 17.84 6.69
C THR A 495 -36.41 17.33 8.10
N GLY A 496 -37.12 16.21 8.28
CA GLY A 496 -37.66 15.79 9.58
C GLY A 496 -36.63 15.58 10.69
N GLY A 497 -35.37 15.34 10.33
CA GLY A 497 -34.27 15.26 11.30
C GLY A 497 -33.60 16.59 11.68
N LEU A 498 -33.88 17.68 10.95
CA LEU A 498 -33.24 18.98 11.18
C LEU A 498 -34.09 19.85 12.11
N SER A 499 -34.10 19.54 13.40
CA SER A 499 -35.00 20.16 14.39
C SER A 499 -34.87 21.68 14.52
N LYS A 500 -33.71 22.25 14.16
CA LYS A 500 -33.44 23.70 14.19
C LYS A 500 -33.50 24.40 12.83
N LEU A 501 -34.00 23.71 11.80
CA LEU A 501 -34.10 24.28 10.46
C LEU A 501 -35.05 25.49 10.47
N GLN A 502 -34.57 26.63 9.98
CA GLN A 502 -35.30 27.88 9.85
C GLN A 502 -35.57 28.24 8.38
N THR A 503 -34.62 27.92 7.50
CA THR A 503 -34.70 28.24 6.07
C THR A 503 -34.40 27.02 5.22
N LEU A 504 -35.32 26.69 4.31
CA LEU A 504 -35.13 25.74 3.23
C LEU A 504 -35.10 26.48 1.89
N ASP A 505 -33.93 26.59 1.26
CA ASP A 505 -33.77 27.30 0.00
C ASP A 505 -33.45 26.32 -1.15
N LEU A 506 -34.45 26.07 -2.01
CA LEU A 506 -34.32 25.23 -3.21
C LEU A 506 -34.32 26.07 -4.50
N SER A 507 -34.26 27.40 -4.41
CA SER A 507 -34.47 28.32 -5.53
C SER A 507 -33.45 28.21 -6.65
N ASN A 508 -32.26 27.69 -6.34
CA ASN A 508 -31.17 27.49 -7.29
C ASN A 508 -31.05 26.04 -7.78
N TYR A 509 -32.06 25.21 -7.52
CA TYR A 509 -32.14 23.85 -8.04
C TYR A 509 -33.12 23.80 -9.22
N VAL A 510 -32.69 23.19 -10.33
CA VAL A 510 -33.49 23.09 -11.57
C VAL A 510 -33.69 21.62 -11.97
N ASN A 511 -34.92 21.14 -11.89
CA ASN A 511 -35.28 19.74 -12.17
C ASN A 511 -36.38 19.65 -13.23
N ALA A 512 -36.07 19.98 -14.48
CA ALA A 512 -37.07 20.05 -15.54
C ALA A 512 -37.66 18.69 -15.96
N SER A 513 -36.95 17.58 -15.72
CA SER A 513 -37.39 16.21 -16.07
C SER A 513 -38.03 15.42 -14.91
N GLY A 514 -38.24 16.05 -13.75
CA GLY A 514 -38.74 15.38 -12.56
C GLY A 514 -39.32 16.35 -11.54
N LYS A 515 -39.76 15.80 -10.40
CA LYS A 515 -40.30 16.53 -9.26
C LYS A 515 -39.21 16.79 -8.22
N THR A 516 -39.16 18.01 -7.72
CA THR A 516 -38.47 18.32 -6.47
C THR A 516 -39.49 18.28 -5.32
N ILE A 517 -39.33 17.32 -4.42
CA ILE A 517 -40.29 17.09 -3.34
C ILE A 517 -39.65 17.54 -2.03
N ALA A 518 -40.29 18.45 -1.30
CA ALA A 518 -39.89 18.79 0.06
C ALA A 518 -40.85 18.13 1.07
N THR A 519 -40.30 17.41 2.04
CA THR A 519 -41.07 16.82 3.15
C THR A 519 -40.65 17.46 4.47
N VAL A 520 -41.59 18.14 5.11
CA VAL A 520 -41.41 18.79 6.41
C VAL A 520 -42.09 17.95 7.49
N ALA A 521 -41.44 17.81 8.66
CA ALA A 521 -42.01 17.10 9.80
C ALA A 521 -42.54 18.07 10.85
N ALA A 522 -43.41 17.58 11.74
CA ALA A 522 -43.94 18.35 12.87
C ALA A 522 -42.84 18.87 13.83
N THR A 523 -41.66 18.26 13.82
CA THR A 523 -40.48 18.69 14.59
C THR A 523 -39.82 19.95 14.03
N ASN A 524 -40.08 20.32 12.77
CA ASN A 524 -39.53 21.51 12.13
C ASN A 524 -40.35 22.77 12.47
N ILE A 525 -40.52 23.06 13.76
CA ILE A 525 -41.34 24.19 14.25
C ILE A 525 -40.72 25.57 13.96
N ASP A 526 -39.40 25.61 13.73
CA ASP A 526 -38.63 26.84 13.57
C ASP A 526 -38.56 27.33 12.10
N ILE A 527 -39.13 26.58 11.13
CA ILE A 527 -39.10 26.97 9.72
C ILE A 527 -39.92 28.25 9.50
N ALA A 528 -39.23 29.30 9.06
CA ALA A 528 -39.80 30.60 8.71
C ALA A 528 -39.84 30.84 7.20
N SER A 529 -39.02 30.14 6.40
CA SER A 529 -38.95 30.35 4.96
C SER A 529 -38.69 29.05 4.19
N ILE A 530 -39.49 28.83 3.13
CA ILE A 530 -39.26 27.80 2.12
C ILE A 530 -39.28 28.47 0.75
N LYS A 531 -38.19 28.37 0.00
CA LYS A 531 -38.13 28.79 -1.41
C LYS A 531 -38.12 27.55 -2.30
N GLY A 532 -39.11 27.44 -3.19
CA GLY A 532 -39.25 26.31 -4.11
C GLY A 532 -38.22 26.33 -5.25
N SER A 533 -38.07 25.19 -5.93
CA SER A 533 -37.23 24.99 -7.11
C SER A 533 -38.01 25.11 -8.42
N ALA A 534 -37.34 25.37 -9.54
CA ALA A 534 -37.92 25.14 -10.86
C ALA A 534 -37.98 23.63 -11.15
N THR A 535 -39.17 23.08 -11.38
CA THR A 535 -39.39 21.62 -11.52
C THR A 535 -40.46 21.32 -12.57
N LYS A 536 -40.60 20.05 -13.00
CA LYS A 536 -41.63 19.64 -13.95
C LYS A 536 -43.04 19.91 -13.44
N ASP A 537 -43.89 20.46 -14.31
CA ASP A 537 -45.30 20.72 -14.02
C ASP A 537 -46.07 19.42 -13.77
N VAL A 538 -46.99 19.47 -12.81
CA VAL A 538 -47.96 18.41 -12.56
C VAL A 538 -49.22 18.75 -13.36
N LEU A 539 -49.43 18.05 -14.49
CA LEU A 539 -50.69 18.08 -15.23
C LEU A 539 -51.75 17.20 -14.55
#